data_AF-A0A960CI84-F1
#
_entry.id   AF-A0A960CI84-F1
#
_cell.length_a   1.000
_cell.length_b   1.000
_cell.length_c   1.000
_cell.angle_alpha   90.00
_cell.angle_beta   90.00
_cell.angle_gamma   90.00
#
_symmetry.space_group_name_H-M   'P 1'
#
loop_
_entity.id
_entity.type
_entity.pdbx_description
1 polymer ?
#
loop_
_entity_poly.entity_id
_entity_poly.type
_entity_poly.pdbx_seq_one_letter_code
_entity_poly.pdbx_strand_id
1 'polypeptide(L)'
;MPETRTGRPPNLAQPWAPHRRRIYLAVAAWTSIVFVAMTVGVAAGLIEPTFTSDVVANLLFGVPVLVLPVVLLWDAPGENRSRLERSAELTLFYLPYTAASQIGYELVFLIGHPLGWWTPTTDPGWKWLWWQYGLADTRYASGNPWTFGLEVVGVLTGVTVFAVWTRLIRTDLALESRIRCLWLAFAGVAILMSSTAVYFISEVGAGFADIGQGAFGLWFKFVGENVPFIVLPPLVLYAIHLQIDQLTRWAGRHDPDA
;
A
#
# COMPACT_ATOMS: atom_id res chain seq x y z
N MET A 1 25.62 -1.61 -16.69
CA MET A 1 25.15 -2.47 -15.58
C MET A 1 25.71 -3.87 -15.77
N PRO A 2 26.11 -4.60 -14.70
CA PRO A 2 26.62 -5.94 -14.86
C PRO A 2 25.56 -6.83 -15.50
N GLU A 3 26.00 -7.63 -16.47
CA GLU A 3 25.19 -8.62 -17.13
C GLU A 3 24.68 -9.63 -16.09
N THR A 4 23.38 -9.90 -16.13
CA THR A 4 22.80 -11.03 -15.40
C THR A 4 23.36 -12.35 -15.99
N ARG A 5 23.08 -13.51 -15.37
CA ARG A 5 23.45 -14.83 -15.93
C ARG A 5 23.04 -15.05 -17.40
N THR A 6 22.15 -14.21 -17.93
CA THR A 6 21.64 -14.21 -19.31
C THR A 6 22.30 -13.20 -20.24
N GLY A 7 23.34 -12.46 -19.82
CA GLY A 7 24.02 -11.47 -20.66
C GLY A 7 23.28 -10.12 -20.79
N ARG A 8 22.11 -9.96 -20.14
CA ARG A 8 21.28 -8.75 -20.25
C ARG A 8 21.44 -7.85 -19.00
N PRO A 9 21.47 -6.52 -19.15
CA PRO A 9 21.34 -5.61 -18.01
C PRO A 9 19.99 -5.80 -17.31
N PRO A 10 19.96 -5.83 -15.96
CA PRO A 10 18.73 -6.06 -15.19
C PRO A 10 17.72 -4.94 -15.43
N ASN A 11 16.46 -5.30 -15.63
CA ASN A 11 15.39 -4.32 -15.84
C ASN A 11 14.86 -3.79 -14.49
N LEU A 12 15.32 -2.60 -14.08
CA LEU A 12 14.94 -2.01 -12.79
C LEU A 12 13.75 -1.05 -12.85
N ALA A 13 13.31 -0.66 -14.05
CA ALA A 13 12.22 0.30 -14.21
C ALA A 13 10.88 -0.40 -14.45
N GLN A 14 10.90 -1.53 -15.16
CA GLN A 14 9.69 -2.27 -15.52
C GLN A 14 9.90 -3.79 -15.41
N PRO A 15 10.28 -4.32 -14.23
CA PRO A 15 10.67 -5.73 -14.03
C PRO A 15 9.52 -6.75 -14.13
N TRP A 16 8.27 -6.29 -14.27
CA TRP A 16 7.09 -7.15 -14.25
C TRP A 16 6.90 -7.95 -15.53
N ALA A 17 6.59 -9.24 -15.38
CA ALA A 17 6.13 -10.07 -16.49
C ALA A 17 4.71 -9.65 -16.95
N PRO A 18 4.35 -9.88 -18.22
CA PRO A 18 3.03 -9.51 -18.75
C PRO A 18 1.85 -10.10 -17.96
N HIS A 19 1.97 -11.33 -17.45
CA HIS A 19 0.92 -11.98 -16.68
C HIS A 19 0.73 -11.32 -15.31
N ARG A 20 1.81 -11.05 -14.56
CA ARG A 20 1.74 -10.35 -13.26
C ARG A 20 1.18 -8.94 -13.41
N ARG A 21 1.61 -8.20 -14.45
CA ARG A 21 1.03 -6.89 -14.78
C ARG A 21 -0.49 -6.97 -14.99
N ARG A 22 -0.98 -7.97 -15.73
CA ARG A 22 -2.42 -8.17 -15.93
C ARG A 22 -3.14 -8.46 -14.61
N ILE A 23 -2.55 -9.27 -13.73
CA ILE A 23 -3.13 -9.57 -12.41
C ILE A 23 -3.18 -8.31 -11.55
N TYR A 24 -2.11 -7.52 -11.48
CA TYR A 24 -2.10 -6.25 -10.74
C TYR A 24 -3.19 -5.30 -11.23
N LEU A 25 -3.33 -5.15 -12.56
CA LEU A 25 -4.38 -4.31 -13.15
C LEU A 25 -5.78 -4.86 -12.92
N ALA A 26 -5.97 -6.18 -13.01
CA ALA A 26 -7.26 -6.81 -12.78
C ALA A 26 -7.72 -6.64 -11.33
N VAL A 27 -6.82 -6.85 -10.36
CA VAL A 27 -7.14 -6.66 -8.94
C VAL A 27 -7.39 -5.18 -8.64
N ALA A 28 -6.57 -4.26 -9.15
CA ALA A 28 -6.82 -2.82 -8.99
C ALA A 28 -8.19 -2.41 -9.54
N ALA A 29 -8.52 -2.85 -10.77
CA ALA A 29 -9.82 -2.57 -11.39
C ALA A 29 -10.98 -3.17 -10.59
N TRP A 30 -10.84 -4.43 -10.16
CA TRP A 30 -11.86 -5.11 -9.36
C TRP A 30 -12.12 -4.39 -8.03
N THR A 31 -11.07 -4.07 -7.28
CA THR A 31 -11.17 -3.33 -6.02
C THR A 31 -11.85 -1.96 -6.24
N SER A 32 -11.46 -1.23 -7.28
CA SER A 32 -12.12 0.04 -7.63
C SER A 32 -13.60 -0.14 -7.98
N ILE A 33 -13.96 -1.18 -8.74
CA ILE A 33 -15.36 -1.49 -9.08
C ILE A 33 -16.17 -1.78 -7.81
N VAL A 34 -15.67 -2.63 -6.91
CA VAL A 34 -16.37 -2.97 -5.66
C VAL A 34 -16.55 -1.74 -4.79
N PHE A 35 -15.51 -0.91 -4.61
CA PHE A 35 -15.61 0.33 -3.83
C PHE A 35 -16.64 1.29 -4.41
N VAL A 36 -16.61 1.54 -5.72
CA VAL A 36 -17.55 2.46 -6.38
C VAL A 36 -18.96 1.90 -6.34
N ALA A 37 -19.15 0.61 -6.64
CA ALA A 37 -20.45 -0.04 -6.64
C ALA A 37 -21.08 -0.04 -5.24
N MET A 38 -20.32 -0.35 -4.19
CA MET A 38 -20.82 -0.29 -2.81
C MET A 38 -21.15 1.14 -2.40
N THR A 39 -20.25 2.09 -2.66
CA THR A 39 -20.45 3.50 -2.30
C THR A 39 -21.68 4.09 -2.98
N VAL A 40 -21.84 3.87 -4.29
CA VAL A 40 -22.99 4.36 -5.06
C VAL A 40 -24.26 3.59 -4.70
N GLY A 41 -24.17 2.26 -4.52
CA GLY A 41 -25.29 1.42 -4.16
C GLY A 41 -25.89 1.79 -2.81
N VAL A 42 -25.06 2.07 -1.80
CA VAL A 42 -25.51 2.55 -0.50
C VAL A 42 -26.05 3.97 -0.59
N ALA A 43 -25.35 4.88 -1.29
CA ALA A 43 -25.82 6.26 -1.48
C ALA A 43 -27.17 6.37 -2.21
N ALA A 44 -27.45 5.46 -3.14
CA ALA A 44 -28.70 5.39 -3.88
C ALA A 44 -29.82 4.61 -3.16
N GLY A 45 -29.54 4.04 -1.97
CA GLY A 45 -30.48 3.21 -1.23
C GLY A 45 -30.75 1.83 -1.86
N LEU A 46 -29.89 1.39 -2.79
CA LEU A 46 -29.97 0.07 -3.43
C LEU A 46 -29.36 -1.04 -2.57
N ILE A 47 -28.42 -0.68 -1.69
CA ILE A 47 -27.75 -1.58 -0.75
C ILE A 47 -27.93 -1.02 0.64
N GLU A 48 -28.48 -1.81 1.56
CA GLU A 48 -28.62 -1.40 2.95
C GLU A 48 -27.25 -1.48 3.68
N PRO A 49 -26.85 -0.46 4.45
CA PRO A 49 -25.60 -0.41 5.21
C PRO A 49 -25.67 -1.29 6.46
N THR A 50 -25.67 -2.61 6.27
CA THR A 50 -25.73 -3.61 7.34
C THR A 50 -24.37 -4.26 7.56
N PHE A 51 -24.21 -4.95 8.69
CA PHE A 51 -23.02 -5.77 8.94
C PHE A 51 -22.80 -6.84 7.85
N THR A 52 -23.87 -7.40 7.29
CA THR A 52 -23.76 -8.40 6.21
C THR A 52 -23.20 -7.80 4.94
N SER A 53 -23.71 -6.63 4.50
CA SER A 53 -23.19 -5.98 3.29
C SER A 53 -21.76 -5.48 3.48
N ASP A 54 -21.41 -5.05 4.70
CA ASP A 54 -20.05 -4.74 5.13
C ASP A 54 -19.10 -5.94 5.00
N VAL A 55 -19.45 -7.09 5.58
CA VAL A 55 -18.66 -8.33 5.48
C VAL A 55 -18.47 -8.75 4.03
N VAL A 56 -19.55 -8.79 3.25
CA VAL A 56 -19.48 -9.21 1.84
C VAL A 56 -18.56 -8.30 1.05
N ALA A 57 -18.71 -6.98 1.18
CA ALA A 57 -17.86 -6.04 0.47
C ALA A 57 -16.39 -6.18 0.84
N ASN A 58 -16.08 -6.23 2.15
CA ASN A 58 -14.73 -6.43 2.66
C ASN A 58 -14.09 -7.73 2.17
N LEU A 59 -14.85 -8.81 2.03
CA LEU A 59 -14.34 -10.03 1.41
C LEU A 59 -14.08 -9.85 -0.09
N LEU A 60 -14.98 -9.18 -0.81
CA LEU A 60 -14.86 -8.97 -2.25
C LEU A 60 -13.67 -8.10 -2.65
N PHE A 61 -13.33 -7.07 -1.88
CA PHE A 61 -12.16 -6.23 -2.18
C PHE A 61 -10.91 -6.63 -1.37
N GLY A 62 -11.08 -7.02 -0.11
CA GLY A 62 -9.99 -7.26 0.82
C GLY A 62 -9.24 -8.54 0.50
N VAL A 63 -9.93 -9.66 0.23
CA VAL A 63 -9.25 -10.93 -0.09
C VAL A 63 -8.36 -10.81 -1.32
N PRO A 64 -8.82 -10.27 -2.48
CA PRO A 64 -7.96 -10.06 -3.65
C PRO A 64 -6.71 -9.21 -3.35
N VAL A 65 -6.86 -8.16 -2.54
CA VAL A 65 -5.77 -7.27 -2.14
C VAL A 65 -4.76 -7.98 -1.23
N LEU A 66 -5.24 -8.77 -0.25
CA LEU A 66 -4.40 -9.53 0.68
C LEU A 66 -3.57 -10.63 -0.01
N VAL A 67 -4.14 -11.28 -1.02
CA VAL A 67 -3.43 -12.35 -1.75
C VAL A 67 -2.53 -11.80 -2.87
N LEU A 68 -2.72 -10.54 -3.27
CA LEU A 68 -1.98 -9.92 -4.37
C LEU A 68 -0.44 -10.01 -4.23
N PRO A 69 0.17 -9.82 -3.05
CA PRO A 69 1.62 -9.93 -2.90
C PRO A 69 2.16 -11.33 -3.22
N VAL A 70 1.35 -12.39 -3.09
CA VAL A 70 1.76 -13.76 -3.42
C VAL A 70 2.08 -13.92 -4.90
N VAL A 71 1.47 -13.09 -5.76
CA VAL A 71 1.73 -13.06 -7.21
C VAL A 71 3.20 -12.75 -7.52
N LEU A 72 3.89 -12.01 -6.65
CA LEU A 72 5.33 -11.72 -6.82
C LEU A 72 6.20 -12.99 -6.78
N LEU A 73 5.74 -14.02 -6.06
CA LEU A 73 6.40 -15.31 -5.93
C LEU A 73 6.15 -16.23 -7.13
N TRP A 74 5.21 -15.89 -8.01
CA TRP A 74 4.87 -16.70 -9.17
C TRP A 74 5.76 -16.36 -10.37
N ASP A 75 6.68 -17.28 -10.67
CA ASP A 75 7.46 -17.31 -11.91
C ASP A 75 6.72 -18.12 -13.00
N ALA A 76 6.67 -17.60 -14.22
CA ALA A 76 6.16 -18.35 -15.37
C ALA A 76 7.20 -19.38 -15.87
N PRO A 77 6.78 -20.46 -16.57
CA PRO A 77 7.72 -21.39 -17.19
C PRO A 77 8.74 -20.67 -18.09
N GLY A 78 10.03 -20.89 -17.83
CA GLY A 78 11.14 -20.25 -18.56
C GLY A 78 11.54 -18.86 -18.05
N GLU A 79 10.86 -18.33 -17.03
CA GLU A 79 11.21 -17.04 -16.43
C GLU A 79 12.43 -17.17 -15.52
N ASN A 80 13.51 -16.47 -15.86
CA ASN A 80 14.75 -16.43 -15.08
C ASN A 80 15.02 -15.00 -14.58
N ARG A 81 14.40 -14.63 -13.46
CA ARG A 81 14.61 -13.31 -12.84
C ARG A 81 15.87 -13.29 -11.99
N SER A 82 16.69 -12.26 -12.16
CA SER A 82 17.76 -11.97 -11.21
C SER A 82 17.20 -11.54 -9.85
N ARG A 83 18.01 -11.69 -8.80
CA ARG A 83 17.66 -11.20 -7.46
C ARG A 83 17.33 -9.71 -7.46
N LEU A 84 18.04 -8.94 -8.29
CA LEU A 84 17.85 -7.50 -8.41
C LEU A 84 16.53 -7.14 -9.10
N GLU A 85 16.12 -7.90 -10.12
CA GLU A 85 14.81 -7.71 -10.79
C GLU A 85 13.64 -8.08 -9.88
N ARG A 86 13.76 -9.17 -9.11
CA ARG A 86 12.76 -9.50 -8.08
C ARG A 86 12.64 -8.40 -7.03
N SER A 87 13.77 -7.84 -6.62
CA SER A 87 13.82 -6.72 -5.66
C SER A 87 13.16 -5.47 -6.24
N ALA A 88 13.48 -5.12 -7.48
CA ALA A 88 12.86 -3.98 -8.18
C ALA A 88 11.34 -4.18 -8.34
N GLU A 89 10.89 -5.40 -8.66
CA GLU A 89 9.46 -5.69 -8.81
C GLU A 89 8.73 -5.53 -7.48
N LEU A 90 9.26 -6.07 -6.38
CA LEU A 90 8.70 -5.89 -5.05
C LEU A 90 8.60 -4.41 -4.67
N THR A 91 9.67 -3.63 -4.91
CA THR A 91 9.65 -2.18 -4.66
C THR A 91 8.57 -1.50 -5.49
N LEU A 92 8.56 -1.70 -6.81
CA LEU A 92 7.66 -0.99 -7.72
C LEU A 92 6.20 -1.45 -7.61
N PHE A 93 5.96 -2.65 -7.08
CA PHE A 93 4.65 -3.11 -6.66
C PHE A 93 4.20 -2.41 -5.37
N TYR A 94 5.06 -2.39 -4.35
CA TYR A 94 4.68 -1.93 -3.01
C TYR A 94 4.45 -0.42 -2.94
N LEU A 95 5.28 0.40 -3.60
CA LEU A 95 5.14 1.86 -3.51
C LEU A 95 3.74 2.39 -3.93
N PRO A 96 3.17 2.03 -5.09
CA PRO A 96 1.83 2.47 -5.45
C PRO A 96 0.76 1.75 -4.62
N TYR A 97 0.99 0.49 -4.21
CA TYR A 97 0.08 -0.26 -3.34
C TYR A 97 -0.12 0.47 -2.00
N THR A 98 0.98 0.85 -1.34
CA THR A 98 0.90 1.58 -0.07
C THR A 98 0.39 3.00 -0.28
N ALA A 99 0.85 3.71 -1.32
CA ALA A 99 0.40 5.07 -1.59
C ALA A 99 -1.10 5.15 -1.87
N ALA A 100 -1.67 4.17 -2.56
CA ALA A 100 -3.10 4.13 -2.85
C ALA A 100 -3.95 4.03 -1.58
N SER A 101 -3.50 3.28 -0.56
CA SER A 101 -4.17 3.28 0.76
C SER A 101 -4.06 4.65 1.42
N GLN A 102 -2.86 5.22 1.50
CA GLN A 102 -2.64 6.50 2.17
C GLN A 102 -3.43 7.64 1.49
N ILE A 103 -3.41 7.72 0.17
CA ILE A 103 -4.09 8.78 -0.58
C ILE A 103 -5.59 8.50 -0.73
N GLY A 104 -5.97 7.24 -0.93
CA GLY A 104 -7.36 6.87 -1.18
C GLY A 104 -8.23 6.87 0.07
N TYR A 105 -7.74 6.26 1.15
CA TYR A 105 -8.45 6.18 2.42
C TYR A 105 -8.13 7.38 3.31
N GLU A 106 -6.85 7.58 3.62
CA GLU A 106 -6.46 8.45 4.73
C GLU A 106 -6.62 9.93 4.40
N LEU A 107 -6.33 10.35 3.17
CA LEU A 107 -6.58 11.73 2.75
C LEU A 107 -8.08 12.08 2.83
N VAL A 108 -8.95 11.16 2.43
CA VAL A 108 -10.39 11.42 2.52
C VAL A 108 -10.80 11.51 3.98
N PHE A 109 -10.33 10.60 4.85
CA PHE A 109 -10.51 10.69 6.29
C PHE A 109 -10.06 12.06 6.85
N LEU A 110 -8.85 12.53 6.50
CA LEU A 110 -8.36 13.83 6.94
C LEU A 110 -9.22 15.01 6.47
N ILE A 111 -9.75 14.95 5.24
CA ILE A 111 -10.66 15.99 4.71
C ILE A 111 -12.00 15.98 5.44
N GLY A 112 -12.56 14.79 5.70
CA GLY A 112 -13.88 14.70 6.32
C GLY A 112 -13.90 14.97 7.81
N HIS A 113 -12.76 14.86 8.49
CA HIS A 113 -12.68 15.11 9.93
C HIS A 113 -13.04 16.56 10.31
N PRO A 114 -12.44 17.63 9.73
CA PRO A 114 -12.85 19.00 10.02
C PRO A 114 -14.27 19.32 9.52
N LEU A 115 -14.82 18.52 8.61
CA LEU A 115 -16.18 18.67 8.07
C LEU A 115 -17.24 17.87 8.85
N GLY A 116 -16.84 17.14 9.90
CA GLY A 116 -17.74 16.34 10.73
C GLY A 116 -18.36 15.12 10.02
N TRP A 117 -17.77 14.67 8.91
CA TRP A 117 -18.34 13.61 8.07
C TRP A 117 -18.40 12.23 8.76
N TRP A 118 -17.48 11.98 9.70
CA TRP A 118 -17.29 10.68 10.35
C TRP A 118 -18.10 10.48 11.63
N THR A 119 -18.99 11.42 11.93
CA THR A 119 -19.93 11.27 13.03
C THR A 119 -20.72 9.96 12.87
N PRO A 120 -20.85 9.14 13.93
CA PRO A 120 -21.62 7.90 13.88
C PRO A 120 -23.03 8.12 13.32
N THR A 121 -23.44 7.26 12.39
CA THR A 121 -24.74 7.33 11.70
C THR A 121 -25.19 5.92 11.32
N THR A 122 -26.49 5.71 11.15
CA THR A 122 -27.06 4.50 10.55
C THR A 122 -27.29 4.63 9.05
N ASP A 123 -27.15 5.84 8.50
CA ASP A 123 -27.24 6.14 7.08
C ASP A 123 -25.94 6.83 6.62
N PRO A 124 -24.92 6.06 6.18
CA PRO A 124 -23.64 6.62 5.78
C PRO A 124 -23.66 7.17 4.35
N GLY A 125 -24.61 6.77 3.50
CA GLY A 125 -24.66 7.14 2.09
C GLY A 125 -23.31 6.94 1.38
N TRP A 126 -22.79 8.00 0.74
CA TRP A 126 -21.50 7.96 0.05
C TRP A 126 -20.30 7.75 0.98
N LYS A 127 -20.46 7.96 2.29
CA LYS A 127 -19.40 7.82 3.29
C LYS A 127 -19.16 6.37 3.71
N TRP A 128 -19.92 5.42 3.13
CA TRP A 128 -19.94 4.02 3.53
C TRP A 128 -18.54 3.40 3.69
N LEU A 129 -17.62 3.71 2.76
CA LEU A 129 -16.26 3.12 2.76
C LEU A 129 -15.44 3.45 4.02
N TRP A 130 -15.57 4.67 4.53
CA TRP A 130 -14.90 5.11 5.77
C TRP A 130 -15.72 4.77 6.99
N TRP A 131 -17.04 4.89 6.89
CA TRP A 131 -17.97 4.52 7.95
C TRP A 131 -17.78 3.06 8.37
N GLN A 132 -17.70 2.13 7.41
CA GLN A 132 -17.54 0.71 7.71
C GLN A 132 -16.23 0.39 8.42
N TYR A 133 -15.15 1.13 8.13
CA TYR A 133 -13.88 0.98 8.84
C TYR A 133 -13.97 1.60 10.24
N GLY A 134 -14.62 2.77 10.37
CA GLY A 134 -14.90 3.42 11.66
C GLY A 134 -15.79 2.62 12.61
N LEU A 135 -16.55 1.64 12.11
CA LEU A 135 -17.24 0.65 12.96
C LEU A 135 -16.30 -0.37 13.58
N ALA A 136 -15.20 -0.69 12.89
CA ALA A 136 -14.20 -1.65 13.35
C ALA A 136 -13.10 -0.98 14.18
N ASP A 137 -12.76 0.27 13.89
CA ASP A 137 -11.85 1.10 14.69
C ASP A 137 -12.52 2.45 14.99
N THR A 138 -13.00 2.60 16.22
CA THR A 138 -13.81 3.76 16.61
C THR A 138 -13.05 5.08 16.59
N ARG A 139 -11.73 5.05 16.55
CA ARG A 139 -10.89 6.26 16.51
C ARG A 139 -11.04 7.05 15.22
N TYR A 140 -11.38 6.37 14.13
CA TYR A 140 -11.70 6.99 12.84
C TYR A 140 -13.06 7.70 12.86
N ALA A 141 -13.92 7.42 13.85
CA ALA A 141 -15.17 8.13 14.07
C ALA A 141 -15.09 9.17 15.22
N SER A 142 -14.22 8.95 16.21
CA SER A 142 -14.15 9.76 17.44
C SER A 142 -13.26 11.01 17.33
N GLY A 143 -12.56 11.19 16.21
CA GLY A 143 -11.64 12.30 16.00
C GLY A 143 -10.41 12.26 16.90
N ASN A 144 -9.88 11.05 17.11
CA ASN A 144 -8.70 10.81 17.95
C ASN A 144 -7.47 11.60 17.41
N PRO A 145 -6.89 12.54 18.19
CA PRO A 145 -5.80 13.39 17.71
C PRO A 145 -4.54 12.62 17.30
N TRP A 146 -4.29 11.47 17.94
CA TRP A 146 -3.19 10.59 17.60
C TRP A 146 -3.37 9.98 16.21
N THR A 147 -4.55 9.43 15.94
CA THR A 147 -4.91 8.85 14.63
C THR A 147 -4.84 9.91 13.55
N PHE A 148 -5.40 11.10 13.79
CA PHE A 148 -5.30 12.22 12.86
C PHE A 148 -3.84 12.58 12.52
N GLY A 149 -2.97 12.69 13.53
CA GLY A 149 -1.55 12.97 13.32
C GLY A 149 -0.83 11.88 12.52
N LEU A 150 -1.13 10.60 12.81
CA LEU A 150 -0.61 9.46 12.09
C LEU A 150 -0.99 9.53 10.61
N GLU A 151 -2.26 9.80 10.32
CA GLU A 151 -2.75 9.86 8.94
C GLU A 151 -2.19 11.06 8.16
N VAL A 152 -1.94 12.21 8.81
CA VAL A 152 -1.23 13.32 8.15
C VAL A 152 0.16 12.88 7.67
N VAL A 153 0.91 12.20 8.53
CA VAL A 153 2.24 11.65 8.17
C VAL A 153 2.11 10.60 7.08
N GLY A 154 1.11 9.72 7.19
CA GLY A 154 0.78 8.68 6.22
C GLY A 154 0.53 9.24 4.83
N VAL A 155 -0.36 10.24 4.71
CA VAL A 155 -0.71 10.91 3.45
C VAL A 155 0.48 11.62 2.83
N LEU A 156 1.22 12.44 3.59
CA LEU A 156 2.38 13.17 3.07
C LEU A 156 3.46 12.21 2.56
N THR A 157 3.67 11.11 3.28
CA THR A 157 4.61 10.07 2.88
C THR A 157 4.10 9.31 1.65
N GLY A 158 2.82 8.97 1.62
CA GLY A 158 2.12 8.34 0.49
C GLY A 158 2.27 9.12 -0.81
N VAL A 159 2.03 10.43 -0.78
CA VAL A 159 2.23 11.34 -1.92
C VAL A 159 3.69 11.35 -2.35
N THR A 160 4.62 11.40 -1.39
CA THR A 160 6.06 11.41 -1.67
C THR A 160 6.50 10.12 -2.36
N VAL A 161 6.11 8.95 -1.82
CA VAL A 161 6.51 7.66 -2.41
C VAL A 161 5.82 7.40 -3.75
N PHE A 162 4.60 7.90 -3.96
CA PHE A 162 3.94 7.87 -5.27
C PHE A 162 4.67 8.72 -6.30
N ALA A 163 5.05 9.96 -5.94
CA ALA A 163 5.85 10.83 -6.82
C ALA A 163 7.20 10.18 -7.17
N VAL A 164 7.88 9.58 -6.19
CA VAL A 164 9.11 8.82 -6.40
C VAL A 164 8.88 7.61 -7.32
N TRP A 165 7.79 6.87 -7.12
CA TRP A 165 7.43 5.72 -7.96
C TRP A 165 7.26 6.12 -9.43
N THR A 166 6.55 7.23 -9.73
CA THR A 166 6.39 7.69 -11.12
C THR A 166 7.73 8.00 -11.81
N ARG A 167 8.75 8.39 -11.04
CA ARG A 167 10.12 8.53 -11.56
C ARG A 167 10.82 7.19 -11.73
N LEU A 168 10.71 6.28 -10.75
CA LEU A 168 11.42 4.99 -10.79
C LEU A 168 10.96 4.08 -11.94
N ILE A 169 9.70 4.16 -12.37
CA ILE A 169 9.17 3.40 -13.51
C ILE A 169 9.67 3.88 -14.88
N ARG A 170 10.33 5.05 -14.93
CA ARG A 170 10.91 5.58 -16.16
C ARG A 170 12.17 4.83 -16.54
N THR A 171 12.27 4.40 -17.80
CA THR A 171 13.42 3.67 -18.33
C THR A 171 14.62 4.59 -18.60
N ASP A 172 14.38 5.88 -18.81
CA ASP A 172 15.38 6.91 -19.14
C ASP A 172 15.92 7.66 -17.91
N LEU A 173 15.52 7.27 -16.70
CA LEU A 173 15.97 7.95 -15.48
C LEU A 173 17.47 7.75 -15.27
N ALA A 174 18.21 8.86 -15.22
CA ALA A 174 19.65 8.89 -14.93
C ALA A 174 20.00 8.11 -13.65
N LEU A 175 21.16 7.45 -13.65
CA LEU A 175 21.62 6.58 -12.56
C LEU A 175 21.56 7.27 -11.20
N GLU A 176 22.17 8.44 -11.09
CA GLU A 176 22.23 9.19 -9.84
C GLU A 176 20.82 9.55 -9.34
N SER A 177 19.94 10.01 -10.24
CA SER A 177 18.54 10.29 -9.91
C SER A 177 17.80 9.04 -9.44
N ARG A 178 18.08 7.86 -10.01
CA ARG A 178 17.50 6.59 -9.57
C ARG A 178 17.94 6.23 -8.16
N ILE A 179 19.23 6.36 -7.86
CA ILE A 179 19.77 6.10 -6.51
C ILE A 179 19.13 7.06 -5.49
N ARG A 180 19.04 8.36 -5.80
CA ARG A 180 18.37 9.35 -4.93
C ARG A 180 16.89 9.01 -4.71
N CYS A 181 16.17 8.62 -5.77
CA CYS A 181 14.78 8.18 -5.67
C CYS A 181 14.64 6.93 -4.80
N LEU A 182 15.55 5.96 -4.91
CA LEU A 182 15.55 4.77 -4.05
C LEU A 182 15.78 5.11 -2.58
N TRP A 183 16.66 6.05 -2.25
CA TRP A 183 16.82 6.54 -0.87
C TRP A 183 15.55 7.23 -0.34
N LEU A 184 14.89 8.05 -1.15
CA LEU A 184 13.61 8.66 -0.77
C LEU A 184 12.52 7.59 -0.56
N ALA A 185 12.46 6.59 -1.43
CA ALA A 185 11.56 5.45 -1.26
C ALA A 185 11.88 4.68 0.03
N PHE A 186 13.16 4.43 0.32
CA PHE A 186 13.59 3.76 1.56
C PHE A 186 13.11 4.51 2.80
N ALA A 187 13.37 5.83 2.85
CA ALA A 187 12.95 6.67 3.96
C ALA A 187 11.42 6.68 4.12
N GLY A 188 10.67 6.83 3.02
CA GLY A 188 9.20 6.82 3.05
C GLY A 188 8.62 5.49 3.53
N VAL A 189 9.15 4.36 3.04
CA VAL A 189 8.71 3.03 3.49
C VAL A 189 9.05 2.80 4.96
N ALA A 190 10.20 3.29 5.45
CA ALA A 190 10.57 3.19 6.86
C ALA A 190 9.64 4.01 7.77
N ILE A 191 9.25 5.21 7.34
CA ILE A 191 8.27 6.05 8.06
C ILE A 191 6.93 5.32 8.16
N LEU A 192 6.39 4.83 7.03
CA LEU A 192 5.11 4.11 7.01
C LEU A 192 5.15 2.86 7.89
N MET A 193 6.23 2.07 7.80
CA MET A 193 6.42 0.89 8.65
C MET A 193 6.42 1.25 10.14
N SER A 194 7.11 2.33 10.51
CA SER A 194 7.16 2.80 11.90
C SER A 194 5.78 3.25 12.36
N SER A 195 5.03 4.00 11.56
CA SER A 195 3.68 4.44 11.88
C SER A 195 2.75 3.25 12.10
N THR A 196 2.75 2.27 11.20
CA THR A 196 1.94 1.05 11.33
C THR A 196 2.35 0.24 12.57
N ALA A 197 3.63 0.12 12.88
CA ALA A 197 4.09 -0.57 14.08
C ALA A 197 3.59 0.10 15.36
N VAL A 198 3.68 1.44 15.45
CA VAL A 198 3.17 2.17 16.61
C VAL A 198 1.66 2.03 16.72
N TYR A 199 0.91 2.09 15.61
CA TYR A 199 -0.54 1.86 15.58
C TYR A 199 -0.95 0.51 16.19
N PHE A 200 -0.25 -0.58 15.82
CA PHE A 200 -0.52 -1.90 16.41
C PHE A 200 -0.13 -1.99 17.87
N ILE A 201 1.06 -1.49 18.24
CA ILE A 201 1.57 -1.59 19.61
C ILE A 201 0.71 -0.75 20.56
N SER A 202 0.26 0.44 20.12
CA SER A 202 -0.63 1.27 20.93
C SER A 202 -1.98 0.60 21.14
N GLU A 203 -2.52 -0.11 20.14
CA GLU A 203 -3.78 -0.86 20.31
C GLU A 203 -3.66 -2.01 21.31
N VAL A 204 -2.56 -2.76 21.22
CA VAL A 204 -2.25 -3.83 22.19
C VAL A 204 -2.15 -3.24 23.60
N GLY A 205 -1.48 -2.09 23.75
CA GLY A 205 -1.37 -1.36 25.02
C GLY A 205 -2.71 -0.84 25.55
N ALA A 206 -3.63 -0.48 24.66
CA ALA A 206 -4.99 -0.06 24.99
C ALA A 206 -5.96 -1.23 25.26
N GLY A 207 -5.49 -2.48 25.11
CA GLY A 207 -6.33 -3.67 25.34
C GLY A 207 -7.43 -3.85 24.30
N PHE A 208 -7.23 -3.37 23.08
CA PHE A 208 -8.20 -3.43 21.97
C PHE A 208 -9.51 -2.65 22.24
N ALA A 209 -9.47 -1.63 23.10
CA ALA A 209 -10.66 -0.91 23.57
C ALA A 209 -11.43 -0.16 22.46
N ASP A 210 -10.74 0.20 21.38
CA ASP A 210 -11.33 0.92 20.24
C ASP A 210 -11.77 -0.03 19.10
N ILE A 211 -11.55 -1.34 19.24
CA ILE A 211 -11.86 -2.32 18.20
C ILE A 211 -13.30 -2.84 18.33
N GLY A 212 -14.13 -2.47 17.36
CA GLY A 212 -15.52 -2.88 17.23
C GLY A 212 -15.73 -4.14 16.37
N GLN A 213 -16.99 -4.48 16.10
CA GLN A 213 -17.43 -5.60 15.24
C GLN A 213 -16.91 -7.00 15.63
N GLY A 214 -16.50 -7.18 16.88
CA GLY A 214 -16.10 -8.48 17.44
C GLY A 214 -14.97 -9.13 16.64
N ALA A 215 -15.08 -10.45 16.43
CA ALA A 215 -14.03 -11.22 15.76
C ALA A 215 -13.75 -10.76 14.32
N PHE A 216 -14.76 -10.27 13.60
CA PHE A 216 -14.57 -9.80 12.23
C PHE A 216 -13.79 -8.48 12.19
N GLY A 217 -14.18 -7.50 13.03
CA GLY A 217 -13.46 -6.24 13.13
C GLY A 217 -12.01 -6.44 13.58
N LEU A 218 -11.77 -7.31 14.55
CA LEU A 218 -10.41 -7.61 15.02
C LEU A 218 -9.57 -8.35 13.97
N TRP A 219 -10.02 -9.52 13.51
CA TRP A 219 -9.16 -10.40 12.72
C TRP A 219 -9.11 -10.01 11.24
N PHE A 220 -10.24 -9.58 10.66
CA PHE A 220 -10.27 -9.26 9.24
C PHE A 220 -9.84 -7.82 8.99
N LYS A 221 -10.49 -6.84 9.64
CA LYS A 221 -10.23 -5.42 9.37
C LYS A 221 -8.96 -4.93 10.05
N PHE A 222 -8.90 -5.00 11.38
CA PHE A 222 -7.76 -4.48 12.12
C PHE A 222 -6.48 -5.26 11.83
N VAL A 223 -6.47 -6.59 12.00
CA VAL A 223 -5.28 -7.40 11.69
C VAL A 223 -5.14 -7.62 10.19
N GLY A 224 -6.12 -8.26 9.55
CA GLY A 224 -6.03 -8.74 8.17
C GLY A 224 -5.66 -7.65 7.17
N GLU A 225 -6.45 -6.58 7.07
CA GLU A 225 -6.21 -5.50 6.09
C GLU A 225 -4.87 -4.79 6.29
N ASN A 226 -4.37 -4.76 7.53
CA ASN A 226 -3.10 -4.13 7.88
C ASN A 226 -1.88 -5.09 7.78
N VAL A 227 -2.07 -6.41 7.66
CA VAL A 227 -0.98 -7.40 7.54
C VAL A 227 0.02 -7.05 6.41
N PRO A 228 -0.41 -6.68 5.19
CA PRO A 228 0.52 -6.28 4.14
C PRO A 228 1.42 -5.10 4.53
N PHE A 229 0.90 -4.17 5.35
CA PHE A 229 1.57 -2.95 5.75
C PHE A 229 2.54 -3.14 6.93
N ILE A 230 2.50 -4.30 7.61
CA ILE A 230 3.49 -4.66 8.64
C ILE A 230 4.50 -5.70 8.13
N VAL A 231 4.06 -6.63 7.26
CA VAL A 231 4.89 -7.74 6.77
C VAL A 231 5.76 -7.36 5.56
N LEU A 232 5.22 -6.63 4.59
CA LEU A 232 5.96 -6.28 3.37
C LEU A 232 7.03 -5.21 3.56
N PRO A 233 6.85 -4.13 4.37
CA PRO A 233 7.85 -3.06 4.42
C PRO A 233 9.27 -3.53 4.76
N PRO A 234 9.52 -4.44 5.74
CA PRO A 234 10.88 -4.95 5.98
C PRO A 234 11.52 -5.59 4.73
N LEU A 235 10.73 -6.36 3.98
CA LEU A 235 11.18 -7.00 2.73
C LEU A 235 11.45 -5.96 1.64
N VAL A 236 10.61 -4.93 1.56
CA VAL A 236 10.73 -3.83 0.59
C VAL A 236 11.95 -2.98 0.91
N LEU A 237 12.20 -2.64 2.17
CA LEU A 237 13.40 -1.92 2.61
C LEU A 237 14.66 -2.69 2.23
N TYR A 238 14.68 -4.00 2.47
CA TYR A 238 15.77 -4.85 2.05
C TYR A 238 15.96 -4.88 0.53
N ALA A 239 14.87 -4.98 -0.23
CA ALA A 239 14.88 -4.94 -1.70
C ALA A 239 15.39 -3.59 -2.24
N ILE A 240 15.01 -2.48 -1.61
CA ILE A 240 15.52 -1.15 -1.96
C ILE A 240 17.02 -1.05 -1.63
N HIS A 241 17.44 -1.55 -0.47
CA HIS A 241 18.85 -1.60 -0.08
C HIS A 241 19.71 -2.35 -1.10
N LEU A 242 19.28 -3.53 -1.57
CA LEU A 242 19.99 -4.29 -2.60
C LEU A 242 20.12 -3.50 -3.92
N GLN A 243 19.09 -2.74 -4.30
CA GLN A 243 19.15 -1.89 -5.48
C GLN A 243 20.13 -0.74 -5.30
N ILE A 244 20.10 -0.05 -4.17
CA ILE A 244 21.03 1.03 -3.85
C ILE A 244 22.47 0.53 -3.85
N ASP A 245 22.77 -0.54 -3.10
CA ASP A 245 24.11 -1.11 -2.98
C ASP A 245 24.70 -1.45 -4.37
N GLN A 246 23.91 -2.14 -5.20
CA GLN A 246 24.35 -2.53 -6.53
C GLN A 246 24.57 -1.33 -7.46
N LEU A 247 23.67 -0.35 -7.45
CA LEU A 247 23.74 0.82 -8.32
C LEU A 247 24.87 1.77 -7.91
N THR A 248 25.10 1.97 -6.60
CA THR A 248 26.19 2.78 -6.08
C THR A 248 27.55 2.16 -6.40
N ARG A 249 27.71 0.84 -6.25
CA ARG A 249 28.94 0.15 -6.69
C ARG A 249 29.17 0.26 -8.20
N TRP A 250 28.10 0.21 -8.99
CA TRP A 250 28.22 0.38 -10.44
C TRP A 250 28.65 1.79 -10.80
N ALA A 251 28.07 2.82 -10.16
CA ALA A 251 28.44 4.22 -10.33
C ALA A 251 29.94 4.44 -10.06
N GLY A 252 30.45 3.99 -8.90
CA GLY A 252 31.86 4.19 -8.54
C GLY A 252 32.87 3.45 -9.43
N ARG A 253 32.46 2.43 -10.20
CA ARG A 253 33.34 1.75 -11.17
C ARG A 253 33.37 2.42 -12.54
N HIS A 254 32.41 3.29 -12.83
CA HIS A 254 32.23 3.94 -14.13
C HIS A 254 32.28 5.46 -13.97
N ASP A 255 32.82 5.92 -12.84
CA ASP A 255 33.12 7.32 -12.62
C ASP A 255 34.42 7.64 -13.39
N PRO A 256 34.36 8.44 -14.46
CA PRO A 256 35.53 8.76 -15.26
C PRO A 256 36.56 9.60 -14.49
N ASP A 257 36.18 10.16 -13.34
CA ASP A 257 37.01 10.99 -12.48
C ASP A 257 37.54 10.26 -11.21
N ALA A 258 37.31 8.93 -11.10
CA ALA A 258 37.75 8.08 -9.97
C ALA A 258 39.02 7.25 -10.26
#